data_AF-A0A2A5HLW7-F1
#
_entry.id   AF-A0A2A5HLW7-F1
#
_cell.length_a   1.000
_cell.length_b   1.000
_cell.length_c   1.000
_cell.angle_alpha   90.00
_cell.angle_beta   90.00
_cell.angle_gamma   90.00
#
_symmetry.space_group_name_H-M   'P 1'
#
loop_
_entity.id
_entity.type
_entity.pdbx_description
1 polymer ?
#
loop_
_entity_poly.entity_id
_entity_poly.type
_entity_poly.pdbx_seq_one_letter_code
_entity_poly.pdbx_strand_id
1 'polypeptide(L)' 'MKTVKVTAEYTIFMRKDNRYAIQANGKWINADAKVEILKKEGLVKAPEPKPAEPAAEEASEEKTEG' A
#
# COMPACT_ATOMS: atom_id res chain seq x y z
N MET A 1 -7.76 16.95 3.32
CA MET A 1 -6.59 16.08 3.05
C MET A 1 -6.27 15.38 4.35
N LYS A 2 -5.94 14.09 4.33
CA LYS A 2 -5.61 13.30 5.52
C LYS A 2 -4.17 12.82 5.39
N THR A 3 -3.35 12.96 6.43
CA THR A 3 -2.02 12.37 6.46
C THR A 3 -2.14 10.86 6.59
N VAL A 4 -1.55 10.11 5.67
CA VAL A 4 -1.59 8.65 5.64
C VAL A 4 -0.35 8.08 6.31
N LYS A 5 0.82 8.62 5.94
CA LYS A 5 2.11 8.13 6.44
C LYS A 5 3.13 9.27 6.42
N VAL A 6 3.97 9.34 7.45
CA VAL A 6 5.07 10.30 7.54
C VAL A 6 6.35 9.47 7.66
N THR A 7 7.31 9.72 6.80
CA THR A 7 8.66 9.15 6.86
C THR A 7 9.67 10.29 7.00
N ALA A 8 10.93 9.96 7.29
CA ALA A 8 12.00 10.95 7.37
C ALA A 8 12.28 11.64 6.01
N GLU A 9 12.01 10.95 4.90
CA GLU A 9 12.26 11.46 3.55
C GLU A 9 11.02 12.15 2.95
N TYR A 10 9.82 11.66 3.24
CA TYR A 10 8.59 12.15 2.63
C TYR A 10 7.33 11.90 3.48
N THR A 11 6.29 12.69 3.22
CA THR A 11 4.97 12.54 3.81
C THR A 11 3.94 12.24 2.73
N ILE A 12 3.12 11.23 2.97
CA ILE A 12 2.05 10.79 2.10
C ILE A 12 0.71 11.29 2.65
N PHE A 13 -0.06 11.94 1.79
CA PHE A 13 -1.37 12.48 2.08
C PHE A 13 -2.43 11.84 1.17
N MET A 14 -3.59 11.52 1.73
CA MET A 14 -4.80 11.17 1.01
C MET A 14 -5.61 12.44 0.76
N ARG A 15 -5.84 12.76 -0.51
CA ARG A 15 -6.75 13.84 -0.89
C ARG A 15 -8.20 13.37 -0.83
N LYS A 16 -9.15 14.30 -0.90
CA LYS A 16 -10.61 13.97 -0.88
C LYS A 16 -11.07 13.21 -2.12
N ASP A 17 -10.31 13.30 -3.21
CA ASP A 17 -10.53 12.57 -4.48
C ASP A 17 -9.87 11.18 -4.49
N ASN A 18 -9.58 10.61 -3.31
CA ASN A 18 -8.92 9.30 -3.14
C ASN A 18 -7.56 9.16 -3.84
N ARG A 19 -6.94 10.28 -4.23
CA ARG A 19 -5.58 10.29 -4.80
C ARG A 19 -4.55 10.56 -3.73
N TYR A 20 -3.44 9.82 -3.78
CA TYR A 20 -2.29 10.08 -2.94
C TYR A 20 -1.47 11.26 -3.47
N ALA A 21 -1.05 12.12 -2.56
CA ALA A 21 -0.08 13.19 -2.76
C ALA A 21 1.14 12.94 -1.86
N ILE A 22 2.33 13.20 -2.37
CA ILE A 22 3.59 12.95 -1.65
C ILE A 22 4.36 14.26 -1.57
N GLN A 23 4.84 14.61 -0.37
CA GLN A 23 5.68 15.78 -0.14
C GLN A 23 7.00 15.34 0.49
N ALA A 24 8.12 15.69 -0.12
CA ALA A 24 9.46 15.45 0.39
C ALA A 24 10.18 16.78 0.60
N ASN A 25 10.65 17.06 1.82
CA ASN A 25 11.36 18.31 2.14
C ASN A 25 10.66 19.58 1.61
N GLY A 26 9.34 19.66 1.75
CA GLY A 26 8.52 20.78 1.27
C GLY A 26 8.21 20.78 -0.24
N LYS A 27 8.79 19.88 -1.04
CA LYS A 27 8.53 19.73 -2.47
C LYS A 27 7.51 18.61 -2.74
N TRP A 28 6.57 18.85 -3.65
CA TRP A 28 5.60 17.85 -4.07
C TRP A 28 6.22 16.89 -5.11
N ILE A 29 6.14 15.59 -4.86
CA ILE A 29 6.60 14.55 -5.78
C ILE A 29 5.44 14.14 -6.71
N ASN A 30 5.71 14.18 -8.02
CA ASN A 30 4.74 13.96 -9.09
C ASN A 30 5.22 12.83 -10.05
N ALA A 31 4.36 12.43 -10.99
CA ALA A 31 4.66 11.46 -12.05
C ALA A 31 5.25 10.12 -11.52
N ASP A 32 6.26 9.57 -12.18
CA ASP A 32 6.88 8.28 -11.88
C ASP A 32 7.46 8.20 -10.46
N ALA A 33 8.17 9.23 -10.00
CA ALA A 33 8.73 9.27 -8.66
C ALA A 33 7.64 9.11 -7.58
N LYS A 34 6.44 9.65 -7.82
CA LYS A 34 5.30 9.44 -6.92
C LYS A 34 4.83 7.99 -6.93
N VAL A 35 4.75 7.40 -8.11
CA VAL A 35 4.29 6.01 -8.29
C VAL A 35 5.26 5.03 -7.65
N GLU A 36 6.56 5.24 -7.78
CA GLU A 36 7.60 4.41 -7.14
C GLU A 36 7.46 4.40 -5.61
N ILE A 37 7.28 5.56 -4.99
CA ILE A 37 7.10 5.66 -3.54
C ILE A 37 5.80 4.97 -3.11
N LEU A 38 4.69 5.18 -3.83
CA LEU A 38 3.43 4.53 -3.50
C LEU A 38 3.48 3.01 -3.65
N LYS A 39 4.23 2.50 -4.64
CA LYS A 39 4.50 1.07 -4.80
C LYS A 39 5.39 0.53 -3.69
N LYS A 40 6.48 1.24 -3.36
CA LYS A 40 7.42 0.88 -2.29
C LYS A 40 6.72 0.79 -0.93
N GLU A 41 5.78 1.69 -0.67
CA GLU A 41 5.01 1.74 0.58
C GLU A 41 3.77 0.84 0.58
N GLY A 42 3.47 0.13 -0.52
CA GLY A 42 2.30 -0.74 -0.64
C GLY A 42 0.94 -0.02 -0.62
N LEU A 43 0.93 1.31 -0.80
CA LEU A 43 -0.28 2.14 -0.77
C LEU A 43 -1.03 2.13 -2.09
N VAL A 44 -0.30 2.01 -3.19
CA VAL A 44 -0.87 1.63 -4.47
C VAL A 44 -0.51 0.18 -4.66
N LYS A 45 -1.54 -0.65 -4.82
CA LYS A 45 -1.42 -2.04 -5.25
C LYS A 45 -0.65 -2.01 -6.58
N ALA A 46 0.67 -2.24 -6.54
CA ALA A 46 1.32 -2.84 -7.69
C ALA A 46 0.48 -4.08 -8.01
N PRO A 47 0.14 -4.37 -9.28
CA PRO A 47 -0.54 -5.63 -9.59
C PRO A 47 0.31 -6.70 -8.93
N GLU A 48 -0.23 -7.32 -7.88
CA GLU A 48 0.43 -8.45 -7.25
C GLU A 48 0.66 -9.41 -8.40
N PRO A 49 1.91 -9.86 -8.69
CA PRO A 49 2.02 -11.16 -9.28
C PRO A 49 1.30 -12.05 -8.28
N LYS A 50 0.12 -12.51 -8.72
CA LYS A 50 -0.74 -13.50 -8.08
C LYS A 50 0.10 -14.29 -7.08
N PRO A 51 -0.11 -14.16 -5.76
CA PRO A 51 0.71 -14.87 -4.81
C PRO A 51 0.72 -16.33 -5.23
N ALA A 52 1.90 -16.84 -5.59
CA ALA A 52 2.08 -18.27 -5.68
C ALA A 52 1.70 -18.79 -4.30
N GLU A 53 0.61 -19.53 -4.25
CA GLU A 53 0.16 -20.28 -3.09
C GLU A 53 1.39 -20.91 -2.42
N PRO A 54 1.68 -20.59 -1.15
CA PRO A 54 2.36 -21.57 -0.34
C PRO A 54 1.35 -22.70 -0.15
N ALA A 55 1.37 -23.65 -1.08
CA ALA A 55 0.91 -25.00 -0.82
C ALA A 55 1.84 -25.58 0.26
N ALA A 56 1.38 -25.53 1.51
CA ALA A 56 1.85 -26.26 2.69
C ALA A 56 1.26 -25.55 3.92
N GLU A 57 0.63 -26.18 4.89
CA GLU A 57 0.36 -27.58 5.18
C GLU A 57 -0.62 -27.55 6.37
N GLU A 58 -1.67 -28.36 6.26
CA GLU A 58 -2.38 -29.07 7.34
C GLU A 58 -2.77 -28.39 8.67
N ALA A 59 -4.05 -28.65 8.97
CA ALA A 59 -4.58 -29.19 10.23
C ALA A 59 -5.49 -28.28 11.07
N SER A 60 -6.71 -28.80 11.19
CA SER A 60 -7.51 -28.88 12.42
C SER A 60 -8.35 -27.63 12.74
N GLU A 61 -9.65 -27.69 13.03
CA GLU A 61 -10.72 -28.70 12.99
C GLU A 61 -12.02 -27.94 13.34
N GLU A 62 -13.16 -28.56 13.06
CA GLU A 62 -14.43 -28.38 13.79
C GLU A 62 -15.34 -27.14 13.52
N LYS A 63 -16.39 -27.37 12.71
CA LYS A 63 -17.83 -27.28 13.11
C LYS A 63 -18.70 -27.73 11.93
N THR A 64 -19.31 -28.91 12.00
CA THR A 64 -20.66 -29.18 12.55
C THR A 64 -21.78 -28.55 11.74
N GLU A 65 -22.44 -29.38 10.92
CA GLU A 65 -23.81 -29.19 10.40
C GLU A 65 -24.28 -30.60 9.99
N GLY A 66 -25.44 -31.14 10.32
CA GLY A 66 -26.72 -30.58 10.78
C GLY A 66 -27.80 -31.46 10.18
#